data_AF-A0A524ECL8-F1
#
_entry.id   AF-A0A524ECL8-F1
#
_cell.length_a   1.000
_cell.length_b   1.000
_cell.length_c   1.000
_cell.angle_alpha   90.00
_cell.angle_beta   90.00
_cell.angle_gamma   90.00
#
_symmetry.space_group_name_H-M   'P 1'
#
loop_
_entity.id
_entity.type
_entity.pdbx_description
1 polymer ?
#
loop_
_entity_poly.entity_id
_entity_poly.type
_entity_poly.pdbx_seq_one_letter_code
_entity_poly.pdbx_strand_id
1 'polypeptide(L)'
;MDGTPEMRYEFFSLKGFVVGAVIIAALLILQSLISFPTIWLNEPLRFGAFILISAFIVGFASGAVLVYLIPPNQDVIGLAGLGSDDLPQSISLSLVILALIQPMFSGFIFFYSYFGSDPLIPIWILAAFAAPSAGFAAAMFERQKRIADDLRTYFQENSRLNMVSLDWLHGLGPRTATYRMGMLESAASRVENIRVVGHEIVREGSVAKQETVET
;
A
#
# COMPACT_ATOMS: atom_id res chain seq x y z
N MET A 1 -18.00 27.69 -0.31
CA MET A 1 -17.19 26.62 0.27
C MET A 1 -16.98 25.65 -0.86
N ASP A 2 -15.80 25.66 -1.46
CA ASP A 2 -15.49 24.76 -2.56
C ASP A 2 -15.57 23.34 -2.01
N GLY A 3 -16.59 22.59 -2.43
CA GLY A 3 -16.95 21.27 -1.93
C GLY A 3 -15.94 20.18 -2.31
N THR A 4 -14.65 20.52 -2.40
CA THR A 4 -13.58 19.57 -2.64
C THR A 4 -13.44 18.69 -1.39
N PRO A 5 -13.58 17.36 -1.52
CA PRO A 5 -13.47 16.48 -0.36
C PRO A 5 -12.05 16.58 0.23
N GLU A 6 -11.94 17.03 1.48
CA GLU A 6 -10.70 16.94 2.28
C GLU A 6 -10.43 15.46 2.59
N MET A 7 -9.91 14.71 1.62
CA MET A 7 -9.66 13.30 1.79
C MET A 7 -8.36 13.09 2.59
N ARG A 8 -8.46 13.17 3.92
CA ARG A 8 -7.37 12.89 4.87
C ARG A 8 -7.17 11.39 5.00
N TYR A 9 -6.30 10.82 4.17
CA TYR A 9 -6.01 9.39 4.24
C TYR A 9 -5.04 9.08 5.39
N GLU A 10 -5.42 8.12 6.23
CA GLU A 10 -4.53 7.51 7.22
C GLU A 10 -3.26 7.01 6.52
N PHE A 11 -2.11 7.50 6.98
CA PHE A 11 -0.81 7.26 6.34
C PHE A 11 -0.39 5.79 6.44
N PHE A 12 -0.88 5.07 7.46
CA PHE A 12 -0.58 3.68 7.72
C PHE A 12 -1.81 2.80 7.44
N SER A 13 -1.65 1.77 6.60
CA SER A 13 -2.70 0.77 6.41
C SER A 13 -2.57 -0.34 7.45
N LEU A 14 -3.52 -0.39 8.39
CA LEU A 14 -3.63 -1.50 9.34
C LEU A 14 -3.86 -2.83 8.60
N LYS A 15 -4.64 -2.82 7.52
CA LYS A 15 -4.88 -4.02 6.71
C LYS A 15 -3.60 -4.52 6.05
N GLY A 16 -2.81 -3.62 5.46
CA GLY A 16 -1.52 -3.94 4.87
C GLY A 16 -0.54 -4.50 5.90
N PHE A 17 -0.52 -3.91 7.10
CA PHE A 17 0.26 -4.41 8.23
C PHE A 17 -0.12 -5.84 8.62
N VAL A 18 -1.41 -6.07 8.88
CA VAL A 18 -1.88 -7.39 9.33
C VAL A 18 -1.61 -8.45 8.26
N VAL A 19 -1.92 -8.16 6.99
CA VAL A 19 -1.70 -9.11 5.89
C VAL A 19 -0.21 -9.45 5.75
N GLY A 20 0.67 -8.45 5.74
CA GLY A 20 2.12 -8.67 5.66
C GLY A 20 2.65 -9.50 6.84
N ALA A 21 2.25 -9.14 8.07
CA ALA A 21 2.67 -9.82 9.30
C ALA A 21 2.20 -11.28 9.35
N VAL A 22 0.93 -11.54 9.00
CA VAL A 22 0.35 -12.89 9.03
C VAL A 22 1.02 -13.79 7.99
N ILE A 23 1.25 -13.30 6.77
CA ILE A 23 1.85 -14.12 5.71
C ILE A 23 3.28 -14.51 6.07
N ILE A 24 4.12 -13.58 6.53
CA ILE A 24 5.49 -13.96 6.91
C ILE A 24 5.51 -14.89 8.12
N ALA A 25 4.64 -14.68 9.11
CA ALA A 25 4.55 -15.57 10.26
C ALA A 25 4.13 -16.97 9.83
N ALA A 26 3.12 -17.09 8.98
CA ALA A 26 2.66 -18.36 8.45
C ALA A 26 3.76 -19.07 7.63
N LEU A 27 4.52 -18.33 6.83
CA LEU A 27 5.63 -18.89 6.05
C LEU A 27 6.76 -19.40 6.94
N LEU A 28 7.16 -18.63 7.96
CA LEU A 28 8.22 -19.06 8.90
C LEU A 28 7.78 -20.27 9.72
N ILE A 29 6.51 -20.31 10.14
CA ILE A 29 5.93 -21.49 10.81
C ILE A 29 5.94 -22.68 9.86
N LEU A 30 5.42 -22.54 8.64
CA LEU A 30 5.35 -23.63 7.68
C LEU A 30 6.75 -24.16 7.31
N GLN A 31 7.70 -23.26 7.08
CA GLN A 31 9.11 -23.60 6.87
C GLN A 31 9.63 -24.43 8.04
N SER A 32 9.44 -23.97 9.28
CA SER A 32 9.94 -24.69 10.45
C SER A 32 9.34 -26.08 10.61
N LEU A 33 8.05 -26.25 10.28
CA LEU A 33 7.37 -27.54 10.38
C LEU A 33 7.86 -28.54 9.32
N ILE A 34 8.24 -28.06 8.14
CA ILE A 34 8.70 -28.89 7.02
C ILE A 34 10.20 -29.17 7.12
N SER A 35 11.01 -28.13 7.27
CA SER A 35 12.47 -28.21 7.14
C SER A 35 13.17 -28.57 8.45
N PHE A 36 12.67 -28.12 9.60
CA PHE A 36 13.35 -28.30 10.90
C PHE A 36 12.40 -28.31 12.10
N PRO A 37 11.48 -29.29 12.20
CA PRO A 37 10.43 -29.28 13.23
C PRO A 37 10.97 -29.35 14.66
N THR A 38 12.19 -29.84 14.85
CA THR A 38 12.87 -29.93 16.16
C THR A 38 13.12 -28.58 16.83
N ILE A 39 13.09 -27.46 16.09
CA ILE A 39 13.25 -26.12 16.65
C ILE A 39 12.19 -25.79 17.71
N TRP A 40 10.98 -26.34 17.55
CA TRP A 40 9.87 -26.17 18.50
C TRP A 40 10.05 -26.95 19.80
N LEU A 41 10.93 -27.95 19.82
CA LEU A 41 11.28 -28.70 21.01
C LEU A 41 12.49 -28.08 21.72
N ASN A 42 13.48 -27.65 20.93
CA ASN A 42 14.76 -27.20 21.46
C ASN A 42 14.72 -25.72 21.89
N GLU A 43 14.12 -24.84 21.07
CA GLU A 43 14.18 -23.39 21.26
C GLU A 43 12.84 -22.66 20.96
N PRO A 44 11.67 -23.15 21.44
CA PRO A 44 10.36 -22.62 21.05
C PRO A 44 10.18 -21.14 21.37
N LEU A 45 10.64 -20.69 22.54
CA LEU A 45 10.50 -19.29 22.95
C LEU A 45 11.33 -18.35 22.08
N ARG A 46 12.57 -18.74 21.79
CA ARG A 46 13.50 -17.93 20.99
C ARG A 46 13.02 -17.86 19.54
N PHE A 47 12.57 -18.98 18.98
CA PHE A 47 12.05 -19.03 17.62
C PHE A 47 10.70 -18.31 17.49
N GLY A 48 9.81 -18.45 18.48
CA GLY A 48 8.56 -17.70 18.55
C GLY A 48 8.79 -16.19 18.61
N ALA A 49 9.74 -15.72 19.42
CA ALA A 49 10.13 -14.31 19.47
C ALA A 49 10.67 -13.81 18.12
N PHE A 50 11.49 -14.62 17.44
CA PHE A 50 11.97 -14.32 16.09
C PHE A 50 10.82 -14.16 15.09
N ILE A 51 9.86 -15.09 15.07
CA ILE A 51 8.67 -15.01 14.21
C ILE A 51 7.91 -13.71 14.48
N LEU A 52 7.66 -13.39 15.75
CA LEU A 52 6.92 -12.18 16.12
C LEU A 52 7.63 -10.90 15.69
N ILE A 53 8.94 -10.81 15.90
CA ILE A 53 9.74 -9.64 15.49
C ILE A 53 9.76 -9.50 13.97
N SER A 54 9.99 -10.59 13.24
CA SER A 54 9.96 -10.55 11.76
C SER A 54 8.57 -10.23 11.22
N ALA A 55 7.51 -10.78 11.81
CA ALA A 55 6.14 -10.41 11.48
C ALA A 55 5.86 -8.93 11.69
N PHE A 56 6.34 -8.37 12.81
CA PHE A 56 6.18 -6.95 13.09
C PHE A 56 6.93 -6.07 12.09
N ILE A 57 8.18 -6.40 11.75
CA ILE A 57 9.00 -5.64 10.80
C ILE A 57 8.39 -5.69 9.40
N VAL A 58 8.05 -6.88 8.89
CA VAL A 58 7.45 -7.04 7.56
C VAL A 58 6.07 -6.39 7.51
N GLY A 59 5.26 -6.57 8.54
CA GLY A 59 3.97 -5.91 8.66
C GLY A 59 4.13 -4.39 8.63
N PHE A 60 5.04 -3.84 9.44
CA PHE A 60 5.26 -2.39 9.50
C PHE A 60 5.66 -1.83 8.14
N ALA A 61 6.64 -2.47 7.48
CA ALA A 61 7.02 -2.09 6.12
C ALA A 61 5.83 -2.16 5.16
N SER A 62 5.05 -3.24 5.19
CA SER A 62 3.87 -3.43 4.31
C SER A 62 2.81 -2.36 4.51
N GLY A 63 2.53 -1.96 5.75
CA GLY A 63 1.54 -0.93 6.09
C GLY A 63 2.04 0.50 5.86
N ALA A 64 3.35 0.74 5.99
CA ALA A 64 3.98 2.06 5.89
C ALA A 64 4.40 2.46 4.47
N VAL A 65 4.55 1.52 3.53
CA VAL A 65 4.99 1.83 2.15
C VAL A 65 4.06 2.82 1.44
N LEU A 66 2.76 2.87 1.78
CA LEU A 66 1.83 3.87 1.24
C LEU A 66 2.09 5.31 1.72
N VAL A 67 2.70 5.48 2.90
CA VAL A 67 3.14 6.79 3.42
C VAL A 67 4.10 7.45 2.43
N TYR A 68 4.95 6.62 1.82
CA TYR A 68 6.16 7.06 1.14
C TYR A 68 6.07 6.99 -0.39
N LEU A 69 5.28 6.06 -0.96
CA LEU A 69 5.03 6.01 -2.41
C LEU A 69 3.92 6.96 -2.87
N ILE A 70 3.05 7.42 -1.96
CA ILE A 70 1.90 8.26 -2.30
C ILE A 70 1.73 9.33 -1.21
N PRO A 71 2.64 10.33 -1.13
CA PRO A 71 2.74 11.24 0.01
C PRO A 71 1.54 12.21 0.09
N PRO A 72 0.61 12.09 1.03
CA PRO A 72 -0.50 13.03 1.18
C PRO A 72 0.06 14.41 1.53
N ASN A 73 -0.31 15.44 0.76
CA ASN A 73 -0.10 16.87 1.01
C ASN A 73 1.06 17.23 1.95
N GLN A 74 2.24 17.45 1.38
CA GLN A 74 3.26 18.26 2.05
C GLN A 74 3.28 19.64 1.41
N ASP A 75 2.42 20.52 1.90
CA ASP A 75 2.61 21.96 1.79
C ASP A 75 2.30 22.61 3.13
N VAL A 76 3.29 22.57 4.03
CA VAL A 76 3.55 23.62 5.04
C VAL A 76 5.07 23.69 5.27
N ILE A 77 5.67 24.67 4.58
CA ILE A 77 6.82 25.51 4.97
C ILE A 77 8.24 24.92 4.90
N GLY A 78 8.97 25.37 3.87
CA GLY A 78 10.30 25.94 4.09
C GLY A 78 11.49 24.98 4.06
N LEU A 79 11.73 24.33 2.92
CA LEU A 79 13.09 24.01 2.46
C LEU A 79 13.13 24.19 0.94
N ALA A 80 13.05 25.46 0.52
CA ALA A 80 13.51 25.83 -0.80
C ALA A 80 15.00 25.48 -0.91
N GLY A 81 15.34 24.61 -1.86
CA GLY A 81 16.71 24.32 -2.24
C GLY A 81 17.24 23.03 -1.64
N LEU A 82 16.85 21.89 -2.22
CA LEU A 82 17.65 20.70 -2.54
C LEU A 82 16.67 19.63 -3.05
N GLY A 83 16.76 19.23 -4.32
CA GLY A 83 15.75 18.42 -5.03
C GLY A 83 15.40 17.08 -4.37
N SER A 84 14.20 16.96 -3.78
CA SER A 84 13.87 15.93 -2.78
C SER A 84 12.77 14.93 -3.17
N ASP A 85 12.63 14.57 -4.45
CA ASP A 85 11.81 13.40 -4.85
C ASP A 85 12.44 12.06 -4.38
N ASP A 86 13.72 12.05 -4.01
CA ASP A 86 14.48 10.82 -3.69
C ASP A 86 14.32 10.31 -2.25
N LEU A 87 14.03 11.17 -1.26
CA LEU A 87 14.06 10.76 0.15
C LEU A 87 12.86 9.88 0.56
N PRO A 88 11.59 10.26 0.29
CA PRO A 88 10.46 9.36 0.59
C PRO A 88 10.54 8.07 -0.23
N GLN A 89 10.90 8.16 -1.51
CA GLN A 89 11.04 6.99 -2.38
C GLN A 89 12.16 6.05 -1.89
N SER A 90 13.30 6.60 -1.47
CA SER A 90 14.39 5.81 -0.88
C SER A 90 13.99 5.19 0.46
N ILE A 91 13.25 5.89 1.32
CA ILE A 91 12.72 5.31 2.57
C ILE A 91 11.76 4.15 2.26
N SER A 92 10.86 4.31 1.29
CA SER A 92 9.98 3.20 0.87
C SER A 92 10.78 2.01 0.36
N LEU A 93 11.79 2.26 -0.47
CA LEU A 93 12.66 1.22 -1.01
C LEU A 93 13.43 0.52 0.11
N SER A 94 13.98 1.27 1.07
CA SER A 94 14.64 0.74 2.24
C SER A 94 13.72 -0.11 3.10
N LEU A 95 12.46 0.28 3.29
CA LEU A 95 11.47 -0.52 4.03
C LEU A 95 11.15 -1.83 3.30
N VAL A 96 11.00 -1.80 1.98
CA VAL A 96 10.80 -3.02 1.18
C VAL A 96 12.03 -3.93 1.28
N ILE A 97 13.23 -3.40 1.10
CA ILE A 97 14.48 -4.16 1.23
C ILE A 97 14.60 -4.75 2.65
N LEU A 98 14.29 -3.97 3.68
CA LEU A 98 14.30 -4.42 5.07
C LEU A 98 13.32 -5.58 5.27
N ALA A 99 12.08 -5.48 4.76
CA ALA A 99 11.09 -6.55 4.86
C ALA A 99 11.52 -7.84 4.15
N LEU A 100 12.23 -7.73 3.03
CA LEU A 100 12.71 -8.88 2.27
C LEU A 100 13.92 -9.56 2.92
N ILE A 101 14.86 -8.77 3.42
CA ILE A 101 16.15 -9.28 3.93
C ILE A 101 16.05 -9.69 5.40
N GLN A 102 15.33 -8.92 6.23
CA GLN A 102 15.40 -9.08 7.68
C GLN A 102 15.02 -10.49 8.17
N PRO A 103 13.92 -11.12 7.73
CA PRO A 103 13.55 -12.45 8.21
C PRO A 103 14.61 -13.49 7.88
N MET A 104 15.16 -13.43 6.66
CA MET A 104 16.18 -14.37 6.19
C MET A 104 17.51 -14.16 6.91
N PHE A 105 17.99 -12.92 6.94
CA PHE A 105 19.27 -12.56 7.54
C PHE A 105 19.29 -12.89 9.04
N SER A 106 18.20 -12.56 9.75
CA SER A 106 18.09 -12.86 11.17
C SER A 106 17.95 -14.37 11.41
N GLY A 107 17.25 -15.10 10.53
CA GLY A 107 17.19 -16.56 10.55
C GLY A 107 18.57 -17.20 10.45
N PHE A 108 19.40 -16.77 9.49
CA PHE A 108 20.77 -17.27 9.34
C PHE A 108 21.69 -16.89 10.51
N ILE A 109 21.56 -15.70 11.08
CA ILE A 109 22.41 -15.27 12.21
C ILE A 109 22.06 -16.01 13.48
N PHE A 110 20.78 -16.08 13.83
CA PHE A 110 20.36 -16.60 15.13
C PHE A 110 20.09 -18.10 15.12
N PHE A 111 19.77 -18.69 13.96
CA PHE A 111 19.36 -20.08 13.79
C PHE A 111 20.14 -20.77 12.66
N TYR A 112 21.44 -20.48 12.53
CA TYR A 112 22.31 -20.99 11.47
C TYR A 112 22.24 -22.51 11.29
N SER A 113 22.23 -23.29 12.37
CA SER A 113 22.16 -24.75 12.31
C SER A 113 20.89 -25.28 11.63
N TYR A 114 19.79 -24.53 11.72
CA TYR A 114 18.50 -24.87 11.12
C TYR A 114 18.37 -24.30 9.70
N PHE A 115 18.65 -23.00 9.52
CA PHE A 115 18.51 -22.32 8.23
C PHE A 115 19.60 -22.69 7.23
N GLY A 116 20.83 -22.94 7.70
CA GLY A 116 21.96 -23.34 6.87
C GLY A 116 21.92 -24.79 6.40
N SER A 117 21.09 -25.63 7.03
CA SER A 117 20.89 -27.03 6.64
C SER A 117 19.60 -27.26 5.87
N ASP A 118 18.76 -26.22 5.68
CA ASP A 118 17.49 -26.30 4.96
C ASP A 118 17.71 -26.31 3.44
N PRO A 119 17.49 -27.45 2.73
CA PRO A 119 17.69 -27.51 1.29
C PRO A 119 16.63 -26.72 0.51
N LEU A 120 15.50 -26.38 1.15
CA LEU A 120 14.40 -25.62 0.53
C LEU A 120 14.54 -24.11 0.75
N ILE A 121 15.64 -23.65 1.35
CA ILE A 121 15.83 -22.23 1.68
C ILE A 121 15.59 -21.26 0.51
N PRO A 122 15.97 -21.55 -0.76
CA PRO A 122 15.67 -20.64 -1.86
C PRO A 122 14.17 -20.51 -2.15
N ILE A 123 13.41 -21.59 -1.96
CA ILE A 123 11.95 -21.59 -2.13
C ILE A 123 11.31 -20.73 -1.05
N TRP A 124 11.76 -20.87 0.20
CA TRP A 124 11.26 -20.07 1.31
C TRP A 124 11.58 -18.57 1.15
N ILE A 125 12.77 -18.23 0.63
CA ILE A 125 13.11 -16.85 0.29
C ILE A 125 12.13 -16.28 -0.74
N LEU A 126 11.88 -17.00 -1.84
CA LEU A 126 10.97 -16.56 -2.88
C LEU A 126 9.52 -16.46 -2.37
N ALA A 127 9.09 -17.41 -1.54
CA ALA A 127 7.78 -17.37 -0.92
C ALA A 127 7.63 -16.19 0.05
N ALA A 128 8.68 -15.86 0.80
CA ALA A 128 8.69 -14.73 1.73
C ALA A 128 8.47 -13.38 1.02
N PHE A 129 8.81 -13.26 -0.27
CA PHE A 129 8.55 -12.06 -1.05
C PHE A 129 7.04 -11.79 -1.22
N ALA A 130 6.21 -12.83 -1.15
CA ALA A 130 4.76 -12.69 -1.21
C ALA A 130 4.20 -11.90 -0.01
N ALA A 131 4.87 -11.93 1.15
CA ALA A 131 4.40 -11.24 2.35
C ALA A 131 4.33 -9.71 2.18
N PRO A 132 5.44 -9.00 1.89
CA PRO A 132 5.38 -7.56 1.67
C PRO A 132 4.56 -7.18 0.43
N SER A 133 4.58 -7.98 -0.64
CA SER A 133 3.79 -7.71 -1.85
C SER A 133 2.29 -7.81 -1.60
N ALA A 134 1.82 -8.85 -0.92
CA ALA A 134 0.41 -9.02 -0.58
C ALA A 134 -0.06 -7.99 0.47
N GLY A 135 0.79 -7.66 1.43
CA GLY A 135 0.53 -6.57 2.39
C GLY A 135 0.36 -5.23 1.69
N PHE A 136 1.26 -4.88 0.77
CA PHE A 136 1.14 -3.67 -0.05
C PHE A 136 -0.13 -3.67 -0.90
N ALA A 137 -0.45 -4.78 -1.57
CA ALA A 137 -1.67 -4.90 -2.36
C ALA A 137 -2.94 -4.73 -1.49
N ALA A 138 -2.96 -5.34 -0.31
CA ALA A 138 -4.07 -5.20 0.64
C ALA A 138 -4.25 -3.75 1.09
N ALA A 139 -3.15 -3.03 1.32
CA ALA A 139 -3.14 -1.62 1.65
C ALA A 139 -3.72 -0.77 0.50
N MET A 140 -3.31 -1.06 -0.73
CA MET A 140 -3.83 -0.39 -1.93
C MET A 140 -5.34 -0.60 -2.12
N PHE A 141 -5.82 -1.83 -1.94
CA PHE A 141 -7.26 -2.12 -2.03
C PHE A 141 -8.07 -1.42 -0.94
N GLU A 142 -7.54 -1.34 0.28
CA GLU A 142 -8.18 -0.57 1.36
C GLU A 142 -8.30 0.91 0.97
N ARG A 143 -7.23 1.49 0.43
CA ARG A 143 -7.23 2.90 0.01
C ARG A 143 -8.18 3.16 -1.14
N GLN A 144 -8.18 2.31 -2.16
CA GLN A 144 -9.13 2.41 -3.27
C GLN A 144 -10.58 2.34 -2.80
N LYS A 145 -10.87 1.48 -1.81
CA LYS A 145 -12.21 1.41 -1.21
C LYS A 145 -12.59 2.72 -0.53
N ARG A 146 -11.69 3.31 0.29
CA ARG A 146 -11.95 4.60 0.95
C ARG A 146 -12.21 5.72 -0.05
N ILE A 147 -11.38 5.83 -1.09
CA ILE A 147 -11.58 6.79 -2.19
C ILE A 147 -12.95 6.58 -2.85
N ALA A 148 -13.34 5.32 -3.12
CA ALA A 148 -14.64 5.02 -3.72
C ALA A 148 -15.81 5.42 -2.80
N ASP A 149 -15.69 5.24 -1.49
CA ASP A 149 -16.70 5.65 -0.50
C ASP A 149 -16.78 7.18 -0.40
N ASP A 150 -15.66 7.89 -0.48
CA ASP A 150 -15.61 9.35 -0.55
C ASP A 150 -16.28 9.86 -1.85
N LEU A 151 -15.98 9.24 -2.99
CA LEU A 151 -16.61 9.56 -4.26
C LEU A 151 -18.13 9.31 -4.21
N ARG A 152 -18.58 8.19 -3.65
CA ARG A 152 -20.02 7.92 -3.43
C ARG A 152 -20.69 9.04 -2.66
N THR A 153 -20.05 9.49 -1.57
CA THR A 153 -20.58 10.57 -0.71
C THR A 153 -20.60 11.91 -1.45
N TYR A 154 -19.51 12.28 -2.12
CA TYR A 154 -19.44 13.52 -2.91
C TYR A 154 -20.51 13.55 -4.01
N PHE A 155 -20.66 12.44 -4.73
CA PHE A 155 -21.66 12.29 -5.77
C PHE A 155 -23.06 12.01 -5.23
N GLN A 156 -23.38 12.17 -3.94
CA GLN A 156 -24.77 12.28 -3.47
C GLN A 156 -25.34 13.68 -3.77
N GLU A 157 -24.51 14.71 -3.59
CA GLU A 157 -24.91 16.12 -3.72
C GLU A 157 -24.39 16.76 -5.02
N ASN A 158 -23.38 16.16 -5.66
CA ASN A 158 -22.74 16.70 -6.85
C ASN A 158 -22.98 15.82 -8.08
N SER A 159 -23.01 16.44 -9.27
CA SER A 159 -23.19 15.75 -10.56
C SER A 159 -21.89 15.54 -11.33
N ARG A 160 -20.84 16.31 -11.01
CA ARG A 160 -19.54 16.28 -11.67
C ARG A 160 -18.39 16.57 -10.70
N LEU A 161 -17.24 15.99 -10.99
CA LEU A 161 -15.97 16.27 -10.35
C LEU A 161 -14.93 16.49 -11.45
N ASN A 162 -14.43 17.73 -11.57
CA ASN A 162 -13.33 18.01 -12.48
C ASN A 162 -12.00 17.67 -11.78
N MET A 163 -11.26 16.70 -12.31
CA MET A 163 -9.99 16.27 -11.72
C MET A 163 -8.90 17.34 -11.89
N VAL A 164 -9.03 18.23 -12.89
CA VAL A 164 -8.09 19.34 -13.13
C VAL A 164 -8.16 20.39 -12.02
N SER A 165 -9.35 20.61 -11.45
CA SER A 165 -9.54 21.56 -10.34
C SER A 165 -9.13 21.01 -8.98
N LEU A 166 -8.62 19.78 -8.91
CA LEU A 166 -8.13 19.20 -7.66
C LEU A 166 -6.67 19.61 -7.47
N ASP A 167 -6.44 20.67 -6.69
CA ASP A 167 -5.09 21.19 -6.41
C ASP A 167 -4.15 20.12 -5.84
N TRP A 168 -4.67 19.16 -5.07
CA TRP A 168 -3.88 18.04 -4.52
C TRP A 168 -3.45 16.98 -5.58
N LEU A 169 -4.07 16.98 -6.77
CA LEU A 169 -3.66 16.18 -7.92
C LEU A 169 -2.57 16.88 -8.75
N HIS A 170 -2.63 18.21 -8.85
CA HIS A 170 -1.78 19.02 -9.73
C HIS A 170 -0.63 19.75 -9.04
N GLY A 171 -0.69 19.94 -7.72
CA GLY A 171 0.38 20.54 -6.91
C GLY A 171 1.61 19.66 -6.72
N LEU A 172 1.78 18.62 -7.54
CA LEU A 172 2.83 17.61 -7.41
C LEU A 172 3.52 17.38 -8.76
N GLY A 173 4.74 16.83 -8.71
CA GLY A 173 5.47 16.43 -9.91
C GLY A 173 4.65 15.51 -10.83
N PRO A 174 4.88 15.56 -12.15
CA PRO A 174 4.00 14.94 -13.15
C PRO A 174 3.82 13.42 -12.98
N ARG A 175 4.81 12.72 -12.42
CA ARG A 175 4.75 11.27 -12.16
C ARG A 175 3.73 10.91 -11.06
N THR A 176 3.70 11.70 -9.99
CA THR A 176 2.84 11.48 -8.83
C THR A 176 1.39 11.85 -9.15
N ALA A 177 1.19 12.89 -9.96
CA ALA A 177 -0.12 13.28 -10.48
C ALA A 177 -0.76 12.13 -11.29
N THR A 178 -0.02 11.56 -12.26
CA THR A 178 -0.49 10.43 -13.07
C THR A 178 -0.86 9.21 -12.22
N TYR A 179 -0.05 8.88 -11.21
CA TYR A 179 -0.35 7.75 -10.33
C TYR A 179 -1.64 7.97 -9.52
N ARG A 180 -1.85 9.18 -8.99
CA ARG A 180 -3.05 9.52 -8.22
C ARG A 180 -4.30 9.56 -9.08
N MET A 181 -4.20 10.08 -10.30
CA MET A 181 -5.27 10.02 -11.29
C MET A 181 -5.65 8.57 -11.57
N GLY A 182 -4.69 7.69 -11.87
CA GLY A 182 -4.98 6.28 -12.09
C GLY A 182 -5.60 5.58 -10.87
N MET A 183 -5.22 5.97 -9.65
CA MET A 183 -5.84 5.46 -8.42
C MET A 183 -7.29 5.97 -8.27
N LEU A 184 -7.56 7.23 -8.60
CA LEU A 184 -8.90 7.84 -8.57
C LEU A 184 -9.80 7.21 -9.64
N GLU A 185 -9.31 7.02 -10.85
CA GLU A 185 -10.02 6.34 -11.95
C GLU A 185 -10.35 4.88 -11.59
N SER A 186 -9.38 4.16 -11.02
CA SER A 186 -9.59 2.79 -10.55
C SER A 186 -10.60 2.72 -9.40
N ALA A 187 -10.65 3.72 -8.53
CA ALA A 187 -11.67 3.81 -7.49
C ALA A 187 -13.05 4.19 -8.06
N ALA A 188 -13.10 5.14 -9.00
CA ALA A 188 -14.33 5.59 -9.64
C ALA A 188 -15.05 4.48 -10.40
N SER A 189 -14.30 3.59 -11.07
CA SER A 189 -14.88 2.40 -11.73
C SER A 189 -15.57 1.40 -10.80
N ARG A 190 -15.42 1.55 -9.47
CA ARG A 190 -16.08 0.72 -8.45
C ARG A 190 -17.31 1.37 -7.83
N VAL A 191 -17.68 2.57 -8.28
CA VAL A 191 -18.84 3.31 -7.81
C VAL A 191 -19.92 3.25 -8.89
N GLU A 192 -21.10 2.78 -8.51
CA GLU A 192 -22.24 2.72 -9.41
C GLU A 192 -22.72 4.13 -9.77
N ASN A 193 -23.20 4.29 -11.01
CA ASN A 193 -23.76 5.54 -11.52
C ASN A 193 -22.76 6.69 -11.64
N ILE A 194 -21.44 6.43 -11.71
CA ILE A 194 -20.44 7.43 -12.09
C ILE A 194 -19.51 6.87 -13.16
N ARG A 195 -19.02 7.73 -14.06
CA ARG A 195 -18.11 7.37 -15.15
C ARG A 195 -17.00 8.40 -15.28
N VAL A 196 -15.80 7.94 -15.62
CA VAL A 196 -14.68 8.80 -16.01
C VAL A 196 -14.85 9.21 -17.47
N VAL A 197 -14.84 10.50 -17.75
CA VAL A 197 -14.93 11.10 -19.09
C VAL A 197 -13.81 12.15 -19.22
N GLY A 198 -12.74 11.80 -19.93
CA GLY A 198 -11.56 12.67 -20.03
C GLY A 198 -10.98 12.97 -18.65
N HIS A 199 -10.96 14.25 -18.26
CA HIS A 199 -10.47 14.70 -16.95
C HIS A 199 -11.59 14.89 -15.92
N GLU A 200 -12.81 14.44 -16.20
CA GLU A 200 -13.94 14.57 -15.28
C GLU A 200 -14.47 13.21 -14.86
N ILE A 201 -15.00 13.15 -13.64
CA ILE A 201 -15.86 12.07 -13.18
C ILE A 201 -17.29 12.63 -13.16
N VAL A 202 -18.22 11.96 -13.82
CA VAL A 202 -19.60 12.45 -14.00
C VAL A 202 -20.61 11.39 -13.56
N ARG A 203 -21.73 11.83 -12.98
CA ARG A 203 -22.84 10.93 -12.62
C ARG A 203 -23.57 10.49 -13.89
N GLU A 204 -23.75 9.18 -14.08
CA GLU A 204 -24.51 8.59 -15.18
C GLU A 204 -25.95 9.13 -15.16
N GLY A 205 -26.43 9.63 -16.31
CA GLY A 205 -27.68 10.38 -16.44
C GLY A 205 -27.52 11.91 -16.54
N SER A 206 -26.37 12.46 -16.14
CA SER A 206 -26.05 13.90 -16.33
C SER A 206 -25.60 14.20 -17.77
N VAL A 207 -24.90 13.25 -18.39
CA VAL A 207 -24.38 13.35 -19.77
C VAL A 207 -25.51 13.30 -20.79
N ALA A 208 -26.56 12.50 -20.54
CA ALA A 208 -27.73 12.39 -21.42
C ALA A 208 -28.52 13.70 -21.56
N LYS A 209 -28.36 14.66 -20.63
CA LYS A 209 -29.01 15.97 -20.68
C LYS A 209 -28.28 16.99 -21.55
N GLN A 210 -27.04 16.74 -21.97
CA GLN A 210 -26.29 17.64 -22.84
C GLN A 210 -26.43 17.31 -24.33
N GLU A 211 -26.72 16.06 -24.70
CA GLU A 211 -26.94 15.70 -26.11
C GLU A 211 -28.36 16.02 -26.62
N THR A 212 -29.31 16.39 -25.75
CA THR A 212 -30.70 16.71 -26.15
C THR A 212 -31.00 18.22 -26.28
N VAL A 213 -30.00 19.09 -26.19
CA VAL A 213 -30.16 20.55 -26.35
C VAL A 213 -29.38 21.05 -27.57
N GLU A 214 -29.33 20.26 -28.64
CA GLU A 214 -29.02 20.76 -29.98
C GLU A 214 -29.89 20.00 -31.00
N THR A 215 -31.12 20.46 -31.19
CA THR A 215 -31.85 20.37 -32.47
C THR A 215 -32.91 21.46 -32.53
#